data_AF-A0A7Z0EQ29-F1
#
_entry.id   AF-A0A7Z0EQ29-F1
#
_cell.length_a   1.000
_cell.length_b   1.000
_cell.length_c   1.000
_cell.angle_alpha   90.00
_cell.angle_beta   90.00
_cell.angle_gamma   90.00
#
_symmetry.space_group_name_H-M   'P 1'
#
loop_
_entity.id
_entity.type
_entity.pdbx_description
1 polymer ?
#
loop_
_entity_poly.entity_id
_entity_poly.type
_entity_poly.pdbx_seq_one_letter_code
_entity_poly.pdbx_strand_id
1 'polypeptide(L)'
;MTATDRLPPRTARRGRDLLTTREVADLLRVRPETVALWAQAGKVPSVPTADGGVGHPRDQVLDLVERGGVLAEALAALEAVRELALSIGARAEAADIGRLIDTLRP
;
A
#
# COMPACT_ATOMS: atom_id res chain seq x y z
N MET A 1 -28.88 -27.47 -2.34
CA MET A 1 -28.76 -26.61 -1.14
C MET A 1 -27.39 -26.84 -0.52
N THR A 2 -26.35 -26.21 -1.07
CA THR A 2 -24.99 -26.27 -0.50
C THR A 2 -24.77 -25.01 0.29
N ALA A 3 -24.63 -25.17 1.61
CA ALA A 3 -24.24 -24.12 2.52
C ALA A 3 -22.80 -23.73 2.19
N THR A 4 -22.64 -22.64 1.45
CA THR A 4 -21.36 -21.94 1.34
C THR A 4 -20.97 -21.50 2.74
N ASP A 5 -19.95 -22.17 3.27
CA ASP A 5 -19.15 -21.76 4.41
C ASP A 5 -18.70 -20.32 4.19
N ARG A 6 -19.51 -19.36 4.66
CA ARG A 6 -19.13 -17.96 4.70
C ARG A 6 -18.17 -17.84 5.85
N LEU A 7 -16.89 -17.98 5.54
CA LEU A 7 -15.79 -17.56 6.41
C LEU A 7 -16.17 -16.20 7.00
N PRO A 8 -16.36 -16.06 8.32
CA PRO A 8 -16.66 -14.76 8.89
C PRO A 8 -15.50 -13.82 8.54
N PRO A 9 -15.76 -12.57 8.13
CA PRO A 9 -14.70 -11.59 7.97
C PRO A 9 -13.91 -11.58 9.28
N ARG A 10 -12.58 -11.59 9.21
CA ARG A 10 -11.68 -11.53 10.39
C ARG A 10 -11.79 -10.19 11.15
N THR A 11 -12.93 -9.51 11.07
CA THR A 11 -13.20 -8.16 11.60
C THR A 11 -13.52 -8.12 13.08
N ALA A 12 -13.21 -9.16 13.86
CA ALA A 12 -13.58 -9.21 15.27
C ALA A 12 -12.41 -9.57 16.20
N ARG A 13 -11.29 -8.84 16.13
CA ARG A 13 -10.51 -8.53 17.34
C ARG A 13 -10.79 -7.07 17.74
N ARG A 14 -11.75 -6.97 18.64
CA ARG A 14 -12.37 -5.80 19.27
C ARG A 14 -11.39 -4.65 19.56
N GLY A 15 -11.63 -3.49 18.94
CA GLY A 15 -11.44 -2.13 19.49
C GLY A 15 -10.03 -1.65 19.87
N ARG A 16 -9.04 -2.53 20.06
CA ARG A 16 -7.67 -2.17 20.48
C ARG A 16 -6.65 -2.06 19.34
N ASP A 17 -7.04 -2.48 18.14
CA ASP A 17 -6.14 -2.54 16.97
C ASP A 17 -6.58 -1.59 15.84
N LEU A 18 -7.34 -0.54 16.14
CA LEU A 18 -7.64 0.53 15.19
C LEU A 18 -6.65 1.67 15.39
N LEU A 19 -6.01 2.07 14.30
CA LEU A 19 -5.21 3.29 14.22
C LEU A 19 -6.12 4.48 13.91
N THR A 20 -5.79 5.62 14.49
CA THR A 20 -6.33 6.91 14.11
C THR A 20 -5.79 7.32 12.74
N THR A 21 -6.51 8.20 12.04
CA THR A 21 -6.04 8.80 10.77
C THR A 21 -4.67 9.45 10.89
N ARG A 22 -4.35 10.04 12.06
CA ARG A 22 -3.04 10.63 12.31
C ARG A 22 -1.93 9.58 12.41
N GLU A 23 -2.15 8.50 13.15
CA GLU A 23 -1.16 7.41 13.24
C GLU A 23 -0.91 6.75 11.87
N VAL A 24 -1.95 6.59 11.06
CA VAL A 24 -1.81 6.10 9.68
C VAL A 24 -1.02 7.08 8.82
N ALA A 25 -1.26 8.39 8.97
CA ALA A 25 -0.52 9.42 8.26
C ALA A 25 0.98 9.40 8.60
N ASP A 26 1.30 9.19 9.88
CA ASP A 26 2.70 9.06 10.34
C ASP A 26 3.37 7.82 9.75
N LEU A 27 2.68 6.67 9.71
CA LEU A 27 3.19 5.42 9.11
C LEU A 27 3.43 5.55 7.60
N LEU A 28 2.48 6.16 6.89
CA LEU A 28 2.55 6.36 5.43
C LEU A 28 3.37 7.60 5.04
N ARG A 29 3.82 8.40 6.02
CA ARG A 29 4.55 9.66 5.84
C ARG A 29 3.82 10.66 4.93
N VAL A 30 2.51 10.77 5.10
CA VAL A 30 1.64 11.71 4.39
C VAL A 30 0.91 12.63 5.38
N ARG A 31 0.12 13.57 4.87
CA ARG A 31 -0.72 14.41 5.72
C ARG A 31 -2.02 13.68 6.12
N PRO A 32 -2.59 13.94 7.30
CA PRO A 32 -3.86 13.34 7.71
C PRO A 32 -5.01 13.59 6.72
N GLU A 33 -5.05 14.77 6.07
CA GLU A 33 -6.09 15.08 5.07
C GLU A 33 -5.99 14.16 3.85
N THR A 34 -4.77 13.77 3.47
CA THR A 34 -4.52 12.80 2.40
C THR A 34 -5.06 11.43 2.77
N VAL A 35 -4.83 10.98 4.01
CA VAL A 35 -5.36 9.70 4.51
C VAL A 35 -6.89 9.72 4.52
N ALA A 36 -7.51 10.81 4.95
CA ALA A 36 -8.96 10.96 4.93
C ALA A 36 -9.54 10.84 3.51
N LEU A 37 -8.92 11.51 2.53
CA LEU A 37 -9.31 11.40 1.12
C LEU A 37 -9.11 9.98 0.57
N TRP A 38 -8.01 9.33 0.92
CA TRP A 38 -7.73 7.96 0.49
C TRP A 38 -8.65 6.93 1.12
N ALA A 39 -9.05 7.12 2.38
CA ALA A 39 -10.04 6.29 3.04
C ALA A 39 -11.41 6.39 2.36
N GLN A 40 -11.86 7.61 2.04
CA GLN A 40 -13.09 7.85 1.26
C GLN A 40 -13.02 7.23 -0.13
N ALA A 41 -11.85 7.27 -0.76
CA ALA A 41 -11.60 6.65 -2.05
C ALA A 41 -11.36 5.11 -1.98
N GLY A 42 -11.42 4.50 -0.80
CA GLY A 42 -11.17 3.06 -0.61
C GLY A 42 -9.71 2.61 -0.80
N LYS A 43 -8.76 3.54 -0.88
CA LYS A 43 -7.33 3.26 -1.07
C LYS A 43 -6.61 2.92 0.24
N VAL A 44 -7.17 3.36 1.36
CA VAL A 44 -6.69 3.01 2.71
C VAL A 44 -7.83 2.30 3.44
N PRO A 45 -7.57 1.12 4.05
CA PRO A 45 -8.56 0.40 4.84
C PRO A 45 -9.13 1.27 5.95
N SER A 46 -10.46 1.32 6.05
CA SER A 46 -11.15 2.10 7.06
C SER A 46 -12.45 1.42 7.49
N VAL A 47 -12.80 1.61 8.76
CA VAL A 47 -14.05 1.13 9.35
C VAL A 47 -14.67 2.23 10.23
N PRO A 48 -16.00 2.36 10.26
CA PRO A 48 -16.66 3.29 11.17
C PRO A 48 -16.43 2.84 12.63
N THR A 49 -16.21 3.80 13.52
CA THR A 49 -16.07 3.55 14.96
C THR A 49 -17.37 3.80 15.69
N ALA A 50 -17.49 3.29 16.93
CA ALA A 50 -18.71 3.39 17.72
C ALA A 50 -19.10 4.83 18.09
N ASP A 51 -18.12 5.74 18.14
CA ASP A 51 -18.27 7.17 18.36
C ASP A 51 -18.58 7.97 17.07
N GLY A 52 -18.79 7.29 15.94
CA GLY A 52 -19.12 7.92 14.66
C GLY A 52 -17.91 8.45 13.89
N GLY A 53 -16.69 8.19 14.36
CA GLY A 53 -15.45 8.47 13.66
C GLY A 53 -15.03 7.37 12.67
N VAL A 54 -13.78 7.45 12.24
CA VAL A 54 -13.14 6.46 11.36
C VAL A 54 -11.90 5.90 12.04
N GLY A 55 -11.80 4.58 12.05
CA GLY A 55 -10.62 3.86 12.51
C GLY A 55 -10.04 3.02 11.37
N HIS A 56 -8.74 2.75 11.44
CA HIS A 56 -8.02 2.00 10.41
C HIS A 56 -7.46 0.70 10.99
N PRO A 57 -7.84 -0.48 10.50
CA PRO A 57 -7.32 -1.75 11.04
C PRO A 57 -5.79 -1.82 10.95
N ARG A 58 -5.09 -1.89 12.10
CA ARG A 58 -3.64 -1.85 12.21
C ARG A 58 -2.95 -2.84 11.28
N ASP A 59 -3.33 -4.11 11.35
CA ASP A 59 -2.70 -5.17 10.54
C ASP A 59 -2.82 -4.89 9.03
N GLN A 60 -3.95 -4.35 8.57
CA GLN A 60 -4.16 -4.04 7.15
C GLN A 60 -3.36 -2.81 6.71
N VAL A 61 -3.22 -1.81 7.58
CA VAL A 61 -2.38 -0.64 7.30
C VAL A 61 -0.90 -1.04 7.27
N LEU A 62 -0.46 -1.89 8.19
CA LEU A 62 0.93 -2.38 8.20
C LEU A 62 1.25 -3.21 6.95
N ASP A 63 0.34 -4.10 6.52
CA ASP A 63 0.47 -4.82 5.25
C ASP A 63 0.54 -3.85 4.05
N LEU A 64 -0.24 -2.78 4.05
CA LEU A 64 -0.16 -1.74 3.02
C LEU A 64 1.21 -1.03 3.01
N VAL A 65 1.72 -0.67 4.18
CA VAL A 65 3.06 -0.04 4.31
C VAL A 65 4.15 -0.97 3.80
N GLU A 66 4.10 -2.24 4.19
CA GLU A 66 5.05 -3.27 3.78
C GLU A 66 5.05 -3.44 2.25
N ARG A 67 3.86 -3.56 1.63
CA ARG A 67 3.74 -3.65 0.17
C ARG A 67 4.29 -2.42 -0.55
N GLY A 68 4.09 -1.23 0.01
CA GLY A 68 4.68 0.01 -0.52
C GLY A 68 6.21 -0.01 -0.47
N GLY A 69 6.79 -0.53 0.63
CA GLY A 69 8.22 -0.75 0.76
C GLY A 69 8.78 -1.73 -0.27
N VAL A 70 8.13 -2.88 -0.46
CA VAL A 70 8.51 -3.89 -1.47
C VAL A 70 8.49 -3.30 -2.88
N LEU A 71 7.49 -2.48 -3.22
CA LEU A 71 7.45 -1.80 -4.52
C LEU A 71 8.62 -0.84 -4.68
N ALA A 72 8.95 -0.05 -3.66
CA ALA A 72 10.08 0.87 -3.69
C ALA A 72 11.43 0.14 -3.88
N GLU A 73 11.62 -0.97 -3.16
CA GLU A 73 12.82 -1.83 -3.31
C GLU A 73 12.92 -2.43 -4.71
N ALA A 74 11.81 -2.94 -5.25
CA ALA A 74 11.76 -3.50 -6.61
C ALA A 74 12.08 -2.44 -7.68
N LEU A 75 11.54 -1.21 -7.53
CA LEU A 75 11.85 -0.10 -8.43
C LEU A 75 13.32 0.28 -8.37
N ALA A 76 13.92 0.36 -7.18
CA ALA A 76 15.36 0.63 -7.01
C ALA A 76 16.22 -0.48 -7.64
N ALA A 77 15.82 -1.74 -7.50
CA ALA A 77 16.50 -2.87 -8.14
C ALA A 77 16.42 -2.76 -9.67
N LEU A 78 15.25 -2.42 -10.23
CA LEU A 78 15.08 -2.20 -11.67
C LEU A 78 15.93 -1.03 -12.17
N GLU A 79 16.05 0.05 -11.41
CA GLU A 79 16.95 1.16 -11.74
C GLU A 79 18.41 0.68 -11.79
N ALA A 80 18.86 -0.09 -10.79
CA ALA A 80 20.22 -0.66 -10.80
C ALA A 80 20.48 -1.57 -12.01
N VAL A 81 19.50 -2.40 -12.39
CA VAL A 81 19.60 -3.27 -13.58
C VAL A 81 19.66 -2.44 -14.86
N ARG A 82 18.87 -1.35 -14.96
CA ARG A 82 18.92 -0.42 -16.08
C ARG A 82 20.29 0.24 -16.22
N GLU A 83 20.89 0.69 -15.12
CA GLU A 83 22.24 1.27 -15.13
C GLU A 83 23.30 0.25 -15.55
N LEU A 84 23.18 -1.00 -15.09
CA LEU A 84 24.04 -2.09 -15.53
C LEU A 84 23.91 -2.34 -17.04
N ALA A 85 22.69 -2.39 -17.57
CA ALA A 85 22.43 -2.55 -19.00
C ALA A 85 23.08 -1.42 -19.82
N LEU A 86 22.98 -0.17 -19.37
CA LEU A 86 23.66 0.97 -20.00
C LEU A 86 25.19 0.81 -20.00
N SER A 87 25.77 0.32 -18.89
CA SER A 87 27.23 0.14 -18.77
C SER A 87 27.80 -0.88 -19.76
N ILE A 88 27.00 -1.88 -20.17
CA ILE A 88 27.40 -2.91 -21.14
C ILE A 88 26.93 -2.61 -22.57
N GLY A 89 26.34 -1.44 -22.81
CA GLY A 89 25.85 -1.02 -24.12
C GLY A 89 24.50 -1.61 -24.55
N ALA A 90 23.78 -2.31 -23.65
CA ALA A 90 22.45 -2.88 -23.88
C ALA A 90 21.36 -1.79 -23.81
N ARG A 91 21.37 -0.88 -24.80
CA ARG A 91 20.54 0.33 -24.81
C ARG A 91 19.04 0.06 -24.99
N ALA A 92 18.67 -0.97 -25.74
CA ALA A 92 17.26 -1.29 -25.99
C ALA A 92 16.60 -1.81 -24.70
N GLU A 93 17.28 -2.73 -24.01
CA GLU A 93 16.87 -3.31 -22.74
C GLU A 93 16.78 -2.25 -21.64
N ALA A 94 17.76 -1.34 -21.57
CA ALA A 94 17.71 -0.22 -20.65
C ALA A 94 16.48 0.69 -20.89
N ALA A 95 16.06 0.86 -22.14
CA ALA A 95 14.86 1.62 -22.48
C ALA A 95 13.57 0.88 -22.11
N ASP A 96 13.52 -0.45 -22.30
CA ASP A 96 12.41 -1.29 -21.85
C ASP A 96 12.23 -1.26 -20.34
N ILE A 97 13.33 -1.39 -19.58
CA ILE A 97 13.31 -1.30 -18.12
C ILE A 97 12.86 0.10 -17.68
N GLY A 98 13.31 1.16 -18.37
CA GLY A 98 12.85 2.53 -18.11
C GLY A 98 11.33 2.67 -18.26
N ARG A 99 10.75 2.15 -19.35
CA ARG A 99 9.29 2.14 -19.56
C ARG A 99 8.55 1.38 -18.46
N LEU A 100 9.11 0.25 -18.01
CA LEU A 100 8.53 -0.53 -16.92
C LEU A 100 8.53 0.26 -15.61
N ILE A 101 9.63 0.92 -15.26
CA ILE A 101 9.73 1.79 -14.08
C ILE A 101 8.68 2.92 -14.16
N ASP A 102 8.58 3.60 -15.30
CA ASP A 102 7.62 4.69 -15.51
C ASP A 102 6.17 4.22 -15.38
N THR A 103 5.88 2.96 -15.74
CA THR A 103 4.54 2.37 -15.61
C THR A 103 4.20 2.00 -14.16
N LEU A 104 5.20 1.55 -13.39
CA LEU A 104 5.02 1.05 -12.02
C LEU A 104 5.12 2.15 -10.96
N ARG A 105 5.75 3.28 -11.28
CA ARG A 105 5.78 4.46 -10.41
C ARG A 105 4.42 5.16 -10.47
N PRO A 106 3.68 5.24 -9.35
CA PRO A 106 2.33 5.83 -9.30
C PRO A 106 2.32 7.36 -9.44
#